data_AF-A0A8I6A926-F1
#
_entry.id   AF-A0A8I6A926-F1
#
_cell.length_a   1.000
_cell.length_b   1.000
_cell.length_c   1.000
_cell.angle_alpha   90.00
_cell.angle_beta   90.00
_cell.angle_gamma   90.00
#
_symmetry.space_group_name_H-M   'P 1'
#
loop_
_entity.id
_entity.type
_entity.pdbx_description
1 polymer ?
#
loop_
_entity_poly.entity_id
_entity_poly.type
_entity_poly.pdbx_seq_one_letter_code
_entity_poly.pdbx_strand_id
1 'polypeptide(L)'
;MGFDNSSPESQFVGNAVEIRLPIYSQILSIMSYNGGALKAMKGKNCVAIAADRRFGIQAQMVTTDFQKIFPMGGRLYIGLASLATDVQTVAQHLKFRLNLYELKEGRQMKPYTLMSMVANLLYEKCGIHSLPWNRSY
;
A
#
# COMPACT_ATOMS: atom_id res chain seq x y z
N MET A 1 -16.72 -24.24 -11.54
CA MET A 1 -16.72 -24.90 -12.86
C MET A 1 -15.54 -24.34 -13.64
N GLY A 2 -14.63 -25.22 -14.10
CA GLY A 2 -13.66 -25.04 -15.19
C GLY A 2 -12.74 -23.81 -15.24
N PHE A 3 -11.43 -24.04 -15.07
CA PHE A 3 -10.40 -23.19 -15.69
C PHE A 3 -10.38 -23.52 -17.19
N ASP A 4 -10.83 -22.60 -18.05
CA ASP A 4 -10.76 -22.79 -19.49
C ASP A 4 -9.38 -22.35 -20.02
N ASN A 5 -8.46 -23.30 -20.07
CA ASN A 5 -7.15 -23.13 -20.73
C ASN A 5 -7.27 -23.26 -22.27
N SER A 6 -8.40 -22.85 -22.86
CA SER A 6 -8.59 -22.90 -24.31
C SER A 6 -7.84 -21.75 -24.99
N SER A 7 -6.95 -22.12 -25.92
CA SER A 7 -6.26 -21.24 -26.85
C SER A 7 -7.19 -20.19 -27.48
N PRO A 8 -6.68 -18.98 -27.79
CA PRO A 8 -7.51 -17.85 -28.22
C PRO A 8 -8.35 -18.19 -29.46
N GLU A 9 -9.67 -18.03 -29.35
CA GLU A 9 -10.59 -18.23 -30.47
C GLU A 9 -10.75 -16.94 -31.28
N SER A 10 -10.50 -17.03 -32.59
CA SER A 10 -10.84 -15.98 -33.55
C SER A 10 -12.26 -16.22 -34.06
N GLN A 11 -13.14 -15.22 -33.92
CA GLN A 11 -14.47 -15.26 -34.50
C GLN A 11 -14.63 -14.08 -35.46
N PHE A 12 -15.14 -14.37 -36.67
CA PHE A 12 -15.41 -13.36 -37.68
C PHE A 12 -16.73 -12.65 -37.33
N VAL A 13 -16.69 -11.33 -37.12
CA VAL A 13 -17.89 -10.50 -37.00
C VAL A 13 -17.94 -9.57 -38.21
N GLY A 14 -18.82 -9.89 -39.15
CA GLY A 14 -18.91 -9.20 -40.44
C GLY A 14 -17.67 -9.45 -41.30
N ASN A 15 -17.01 -8.39 -41.76
CA ASN A 15 -15.78 -8.48 -42.56
C ASN A 15 -14.50 -8.34 -41.70
N ALA A 16 -14.61 -8.34 -40.36
CA ALA A 16 -13.48 -8.21 -39.45
C ALA A 16 -13.32 -9.49 -38.60
N VAL A 17 -12.09 -9.99 -38.51
CA VAL A 17 -11.70 -11.07 -37.59
C VAL A 17 -11.54 -10.46 -36.21
N GLU A 18 -12.40 -10.83 -35.26
CA GLU A 18 -12.23 -10.47 -33.86
C GLU A 18 -11.52 -11.63 -33.14
N ILE A 19 -10.25 -11.41 -32.78
CA ILE A 19 -9.49 -12.37 -31.97
C ILE A 19 -9.93 -12.17 -30.52
N ARG A 20 -10.77 -13.06 -29.99
CA ARG A 20 -11.19 -13.02 -28.60
C ARG A 20 -10.08 -13.63 -27.75
N LEU A 21 -9.09 -12.83 -27.42
CA LEU A 21 -8.14 -13.19 -26.37
C LEU A 21 -8.94 -13.38 -25.06
N PRO A 22 -8.70 -14.45 -24.29
CA PRO A 22 -9.32 -14.61 -22.98
C PRO A 22 -9.02 -13.36 -22.17
N ILE A 23 -10.05 -12.86 -21.49
CA ILE A 23 -10.12 -11.54 -20.87
C ILE A 23 -9.12 -11.49 -19.70
N TYR A 24 -7.82 -11.39 -19.97
CA TYR A 24 -6.78 -11.22 -18.95
C TYR A 24 -6.70 -9.77 -18.44
N SER A 25 -7.56 -8.91 -18.97
CA SER A 25 -7.63 -7.50 -18.67
C SER A 25 -8.93 -7.21 -17.96
N GLN A 26 -8.98 -7.36 -16.63
CA GLN A 26 -9.53 -6.40 -15.66
C GLN A 26 -9.19 -6.82 -14.20
N ILE A 27 -7.97 -7.30 -13.92
CA ILE A 27 -7.50 -7.56 -12.54
C ILE A 27 -6.93 -6.28 -11.87
N LEU A 28 -6.83 -5.16 -12.59
CA LEU A 28 -6.37 -3.86 -12.06
C LEU A 28 -7.42 -2.77 -12.26
N SER A 29 -8.63 -2.96 -11.73
CA SER A 29 -9.61 -1.86 -11.70
C SER A 29 -9.35 -0.96 -10.49
N ILE A 30 -9.50 0.35 -10.68
CA ILE A 30 -9.42 1.35 -9.60
C ILE A 30 -10.38 1.02 -8.43
N MET A 31 -11.45 0.26 -8.71
CA MET A 31 -12.49 -0.13 -7.74
C MET A 31 -11.99 -1.10 -6.67
N SER A 32 -10.85 -1.76 -6.88
CA SER A 32 -10.19 -2.61 -5.88
C SER A 32 -9.31 -1.81 -4.92
N TYR A 33 -9.01 -0.54 -5.23
CA TYR A 33 -8.17 0.31 -4.39
C TYR A 33 -8.99 0.85 -3.21
N ASN A 34 -8.93 0.11 -2.11
CA ASN A 34 -9.43 0.57 -0.83
C ASN A 34 -8.54 1.71 -0.32
N GLY A 35 -9.15 2.83 0.05
CA GLY A 35 -8.44 4.00 0.60
C GLY A 35 -8.92 4.39 1.99
N GLY A 36 -8.59 5.60 2.40
CA GLY A 36 -9.11 6.21 3.62
C GLY A 36 -8.52 7.58 3.88
N ALA A 37 -9.10 8.29 4.85
CA ALA A 37 -8.55 9.53 5.34
C ALA A 37 -7.86 9.30 6.69
N LEU A 38 -6.69 9.91 6.86
CA LEU A 38 -5.98 9.97 8.12
C LEU A 38 -5.41 11.37 8.30
N LYS A 39 -5.59 11.95 9.49
CA LYS A 39 -5.12 13.28 9.85
C LYS A 39 -4.44 13.23 11.20
N ALA A 40 -3.26 13.82 11.29
CA ALA A 40 -2.55 14.03 12.54
C ALA A 40 -2.46 15.53 12.86
N MET A 41 -2.60 15.89 14.13
CA MET A 41 -2.46 17.25 14.63
C MET A 41 -1.53 17.26 15.83
N LYS A 42 -0.70 18.30 15.94
CA LYS A 42 0.21 18.52 17.05
C LYS A 42 -0.23 19.73 17.86
N GLY A 43 -0.46 19.53 19.16
CA GLY A 43 -0.72 20.57 20.14
C GLY A 43 0.49 20.83 21.05
N LYS A 44 0.28 21.61 22.11
CA LYS A 44 1.27 21.76 23.19
C LYS A 44 1.32 20.45 23.98
N ASN A 45 2.45 19.76 23.96
CA ASN A 45 2.68 18.50 24.68
C ASN A 45 1.66 17.37 24.38
N CYS A 46 0.94 17.45 23.25
CA CYS A 46 -0.08 16.49 22.86
C CYS A 46 -0.07 16.30 21.34
N VAL A 47 -0.41 15.10 20.89
CA VAL A 47 -0.59 14.77 19.47
C VAL A 47 -1.88 13.97 19.37
N ALA A 48 -2.69 14.25 18.35
CA ALA A 48 -3.90 13.51 18.04
C ALA A 48 -3.80 12.95 16.63
N ILE A 49 -4.18 11.68 16.47
CA ILE A 49 -4.29 11.02 15.16
C ILE A 49 -5.74 10.56 15.01
N ALA A 50 -6.41 11.05 13.98
CA ALA A 50 -7.76 10.65 13.61
C ALA A 50 -7.70 9.90 12.27
N ALA A 51 -8.43 8.78 12.18
CA ALA A 51 -8.48 7.95 10.98
C ALA A 51 -9.89 7.41 10.77
N ASP A 52 -10.33 7.37 9.51
CA ASP A 52 -11.55 6.65 9.12
C ASP A 52 -11.27 5.13 9.15
N ARG A 53 -11.94 4.39 10.03
CA ARG A 53 -11.75 2.94 10.20
C ARG A 53 -12.59 2.08 9.26
N ARG A 54 -13.40 2.70 8.40
CA ARG A 54 -14.16 1.96 7.39
C ARG A 54 -13.23 1.36 6.33
N PHE A 55 -13.57 0.14 5.95
CA PHE A 55 -12.97 -0.62 4.86
C PHE A 55 -14.10 -1.18 4.00
N GLY A 56 -14.07 -0.84 2.70
CA GLY A 56 -15.10 -1.29 1.78
C GLY A 56 -14.55 -1.54 0.38
N ILE A 57 -14.82 -2.74 -0.13
CA ILE A 57 -14.36 -3.25 -1.42
C ILE A 57 -15.51 -3.10 -2.42
N GLN A 58 -15.25 -2.55 -3.61
CA GLN A 58 -16.27 -2.45 -4.68
C GLN A 58 -17.62 -1.88 -4.20
N ALA A 59 -17.59 -0.77 -3.46
CA ALA A 59 -18.75 -0.09 -2.86
C ALA A 59 -19.50 -0.86 -1.74
N GLN A 60 -19.05 -2.05 -1.33
CA GLN A 60 -19.60 -2.78 -0.19
C GLN A 60 -18.76 -2.52 1.06
N MET A 61 -19.38 -2.17 2.19
CA MET A 61 -18.68 -2.09 3.47
C MET A 61 -18.39 -3.49 3.99
N VAL A 62 -17.11 -3.78 4.25
CA VAL A 62 -16.65 -5.06 4.77
C VAL A 62 -16.46 -5.00 6.28
N THR A 63 -15.84 -3.93 6.79
CA THR A 63 -15.70 -3.70 8.23
C THR A 63 -15.59 -2.20 8.55
N THR A 64 -15.98 -1.83 9.76
CA THR A 64 -15.88 -0.47 10.31
C THR A 64 -14.69 -0.29 11.26
N ASP A 65 -13.95 -1.37 11.56
CA ASP A 65 -12.90 -1.39 12.60
C ASP A 65 -11.50 -1.66 12.03
N PHE A 66 -11.26 -1.33 10.77
CA PHE A 66 -9.97 -1.55 10.14
C PHE A 66 -8.88 -0.67 10.79
N GLN A 67 -7.82 -1.30 11.26
CA GLN A 67 -6.71 -0.61 11.93
C GLN A 67 -5.85 0.13 10.90
N LYS A 68 -5.88 1.47 10.97
CA LYS A 68 -4.99 2.36 10.18
C LYS A 68 -3.88 3.01 11.00
N ILE A 69 -3.97 2.94 12.33
CA ILE A 69 -3.00 3.52 13.27
C ILE A 69 -2.27 2.37 13.98
N PHE A 70 -0.96 2.32 13.81
CA PHE A 70 -0.10 1.26 14.34
C PHE A 70 0.83 1.82 15.42
N PRO A 71 0.88 1.20 16.62
CA PRO A 71 1.86 1.55 17.62
C PRO A 71 3.24 1.08 17.16
N MET A 72 4.21 1.99 17.23
CA MET A 72 5.61 1.72 16.88
C MET A 72 6.51 1.78 18.13
N GLY A 73 6.04 2.34 19.24
CA GLY A 73 6.75 2.35 20.51
C GLY A 73 5.90 3.01 21.58
N GLY A 74 6.45 3.18 22.80
CA GLY A 74 5.65 3.64 23.95
C GLY A 74 4.92 4.97 23.76
N ARG A 75 5.49 5.90 22.98
CA ARG A 75 4.88 7.21 22.64
C ARG A 75 4.85 7.49 21.14
N LEU A 76 5.00 6.45 20.33
CA LEU A 76 5.21 6.58 18.89
C LEU A 76 4.15 5.80 18.14
N TYR A 77 3.44 6.50 17.27
CA TYR A 77 2.36 5.94 16.46
C TYR A 77 2.56 6.38 15.02
N ILE A 78 2.24 5.49 14.08
CA ILE A 78 2.20 5.79 12.65
C ILE A 78 0.82 5.51 12.11
N GLY A 79 0.31 6.43 11.30
CA GLY A 79 -0.92 6.26 10.55
C GLY A 79 -0.63 5.93 9.10
N LEU A 80 -1.23 4.87 8.56
CA LEU A 80 -1.09 4.45 7.17
C LEU A 80 -2.49 4.36 6.53
N ALA A 81 -2.74 5.19 5.52
CA ALA A 81 -3.97 5.19 4.74
C ALA A 81 -3.64 4.91 3.27
N SER A 82 -3.37 3.64 2.98
CA SER A 82 -3.12 3.13 1.63
C SER A 82 -3.97 1.88 1.37
N LEU A 83 -3.73 1.20 0.26
CA LEU A 83 -4.26 -0.13 -0.04
C LEU A 83 -4.08 -1.03 1.19
N ALA A 84 -5.13 -1.74 1.60
CA ALA A 84 -5.13 -2.49 2.86
C ALA A 84 -3.99 -3.52 2.95
N THR A 85 -3.65 -4.18 1.84
CA THR A 85 -2.53 -5.12 1.77
C THR A 85 -1.19 -4.40 1.99
N ASP A 86 -0.99 -3.26 1.33
CA ASP A 86 0.22 -2.47 1.43
C ASP A 86 0.40 -1.91 2.85
N VAL A 87 -0.70 -1.47 3.48
CA VAL A 87 -0.69 -1.00 4.86
C VAL A 87 -0.18 -2.09 5.80
N GLN A 88 -0.67 -3.33 5.66
CA GLN A 88 -0.22 -4.44 6.49
C GLN A 88 1.27 -4.75 6.26
N THR A 89 1.69 -4.84 5.00
CA THR A 89 3.10 -5.12 4.66
C THR A 89 4.04 -4.03 5.16
N VAL A 90 3.69 -2.75 4.96
CA VAL A 90 4.51 -1.61 5.41
C VAL A 90 4.56 -1.55 6.93
N ALA A 91 3.44 -1.78 7.62
CA ALA A 91 3.41 -1.78 9.08
C ALA A 91 4.30 -2.90 9.66
N GLN A 92 4.23 -4.11 9.11
CA GLN A 92 5.08 -5.23 9.53
C GLN A 92 6.56 -4.93 9.25
N HIS A 93 6.87 -4.38 8.08
CA HIS A 93 8.25 -4.04 7.70
C HIS A 93 8.84 -2.96 8.62
N LEU A 94 8.08 -1.90 8.93
CA LEU A 94 8.51 -0.87 9.86
C LEU A 94 8.68 -1.41 11.28
N LYS A 95 7.76 -2.26 11.76
CA LYS A 95 7.88 -2.88 13.08
C LYS A 95 9.12 -3.75 13.19
N PHE A 96 9.45 -4.51 12.14
CA PHE A 96 10.68 -5.29 12.08
C PHE A 96 11.93 -4.41 12.15
N ARG A 97 11.98 -3.33 11.35
CA ARG A 97 13.11 -2.37 11.35
C ARG A 97 13.25 -1.65 12.68
N LEU A 98 12.15 -1.34 13.34
CA LEU A 98 12.13 -0.74 14.67
C LEU A 98 12.68 -1.69 15.73
N ASN A 99 12.20 -2.94 15.75
CA ASN A 99 12.71 -3.95 16.67
C ASN A 99 14.22 -4.15 16.52
N LEU A 100 14.72 -4.22 15.28
CA LEU A 100 16.17 -4.31 15.03
C LEU A 100 16.93 -3.08 15.53
N TYR A 101 16.37 -1.88 15.38
CA TYR A 101 16.97 -0.66 15.90
C TYR A 101 17.03 -0.65 17.43
N GLU A 102 15.94 -1.02 18.10
CA GLU A 102 15.88 -1.08 19.56
C GLU A 102 16.83 -2.15 20.14
N LEU A 103 16.94 -3.31 19.48
CA LEU A 103 17.89 -4.35 19.85
C LEU A 103 19.34 -3.88 19.67
N LYS A 104 19.65 -3.14 18.61
CA LYS A 104 21.01 -2.66 18.32
C LYS A 104 21.45 -1.54 19.26
N GLU A 105 20.56 -0.59 19.51
CA GLU A 105 20.89 0.66 20.20
C GLU A 105 20.53 0.63 21.69
N GLY A 106 19.76 -0.37 22.13
CA GLY A 106 19.32 -0.53 23.53
C GLY A 106 18.41 0.60 24.03
N ARG A 107 17.83 1.40 23.14
CA ARG A 107 16.98 2.55 23.48
C ARG A 107 15.76 2.65 22.57
N GLN A 108 14.70 3.23 23.13
CA GLN A 108 13.46 3.55 22.42
C GLN A 108 13.73 4.51 21.27
N MET A 109 13.13 4.25 20.10
CA MET A 109 13.33 5.06 18.91
C MET A 109 12.74 6.47 19.06
N LYS A 110 13.52 7.49 18.70
CA LYS A 110 13.04 8.89 18.66
C LYS A 110 12.13 9.12 17.44
N PRO A 111 11.13 10.02 17.52
CA PRO A 111 10.21 10.29 16.41
C PRO A 111 10.94 10.77 15.15
N TYR A 112 12.02 11.54 15.30
CA TYR A 112 12.84 12.00 14.18
C TYR A 112 13.48 10.85 13.40
N THR A 113 14.01 9.85 14.11
CA THR A 113 14.62 8.66 13.49
C THR A 113 13.59 7.81 12.76
N LEU A 114 12.39 7.66 13.33
CA LEU A 114 11.29 6.97 12.64
C LEU A 114 10.91 7.70 11.35
N MET A 115 10.83 9.04 11.37
CA MET A 115 10.55 9.82 10.15
C MET A 115 11.59 9.56 9.05
N SER A 116 12.88 9.51 9.39
CA SER A 116 13.93 9.17 8.43
C SER A 116 13.80 7.73 7.90
N MET A 117 13.46 6.77 8.75
CA MET A 117 13.21 5.38 8.33
C MET A 117 12.03 5.27 7.35
N VAL A 118 10.93 6.00 7.62
CA VAL A 118 9.76 6.04 6.74
C VAL A 118 10.08 6.74 5.43
N ALA A 119 10.79 7.87 5.46
CA ALA A 119 11.22 8.58 4.26
C ALA A 119 12.07 7.68 3.35
N ASN A 120 13.05 6.96 3.92
CA ASN A 120 13.87 6.02 3.17
C ASN A 120 13.02 4.91 2.53
N LEU A 121 12.08 4.32 3.28
CA LEU A 121 11.17 3.30 2.73
C LEU A 121 10.34 3.82 1.55
N LEU A 122 9.87 5.07 1.61
CA LEU A 122 9.09 5.69 0.54
C LEU A 122 9.95 5.98 -0.70
N TYR A 123 11.18 6.48 -0.51
CA TYR A 123 12.10 6.77 -1.61
C TYR A 123 12.69 5.51 -2.27
N GLU A 124 12.93 4.44 -1.50
CA GLU A 124 13.37 3.15 -2.06
C GLU A 124 12.34 2.59 -3.06
N LYS A 125 11.04 2.72 -2.74
CA LYS A 125 9.96 2.20 -3.60
C LYS A 125 9.53 3.14 -4.73
N CYS A 126 9.64 4.46 -4.53
CA CYS A 126 9.35 5.46 -5.58
C CYS A 126 10.52 5.64 -6.58
N GLY A 127 11.69 5.06 -6.29
CA GLY A 127 12.94 5.29 -7.00
C GLY A 127 12.93 4.86 -8.47
N ILE A 128 12.95 5.88 -9.33
CA ILE A 128 13.19 5.89 -10.79
C ILE A 128 14.64 5.42 -11.12
N HIS A 129 15.10 4.27 -10.62
CA HIS A 129 16.42 3.74 -10.95
C HIS A 129 16.41 2.25 -11.35
N SER A 130 15.47 1.89 -12.23
CA SER A 130 15.60 0.69 -13.06
C SER A 130 15.07 0.86 -14.48
N LEU A 131 14.92 2.11 -14.94
CA LEU A 131 14.89 2.37 -16.38
C LEU A 131 16.27 2.91 -16.76
N PRO A 132 17.08 2.16 -17.55
CA PRO A 132 18.20 2.75 -18.23
C PRO A 132 17.63 3.66 -19.31
N TRP A 133 17.17 4.87 -18.93
CA TRP A 133 16.89 5.87 -19.94
C TRP A 133 18.23 6.43 -20.41
N ASN A 134 18.72 5.73 -21.44
CA ASN A 134 19.71 6.13 -22.43
C ASN A 134 20.07 7.62 -22.37
N ARG A 135 21.24 7.90 -21.81
CA ARG A 135 21.96 9.16 -21.99
C ARG A 135 22.74 9.05 -23.31
N SER A 136 22.05 9.02 -24.45
CA SER A 136 22.69 9.23 -25.75
C SER A 136 22.74 10.73 -26.02
N TYR A 137 23.92 11.28 -25.76
CA TYR A 137 24.54 12.12 -26.78
C TYR A 137 24.89 11.24 -27.99
#